data_AF-A0A329N420-F1
#
_entry.id   AF-A0A329N420-F1
#
_cell.length_a   1.000
_cell.length_b   1.000
_cell.length_c   1.000
_cell.angle_alpha   90.00
_cell.angle_beta   90.00
_cell.angle_gamma   90.00
#
_symmetry.space_group_name_H-M   'P 1'
#
loop_
_entity.id
_entity.type
_entity.pdbx_description
1 polymer ?
#
loop_
_entity_poly.entity_id
_entity_poly.type
_entity_poly.pdbx_seq_one_letter_code
_entity_poly.pdbx_strand_id
1 'polypeptide(L)'
;MTLAQTEQKTDTLEIWTLFSIGNFVNSNAERIVEQKWPFRIKGIAGDTFPEDMIDAVETHNNQVWSYLDANGHTDSKKKFEADLLAEIRRIQNAVEISNSHKNIIQLFEKWRKSKRQNYTKLHKLSDEKYEFLLYSFDVNNLDKGQTFELKYTVDLDKGKIKIME
;
A
#
# COMPACT_ATOMS: atom_id res chain seq x y z
N MET A 1 33.86 -0.93 -35.30
CA MET A 1 32.40 -0.75 -35.41
C MET A 1 31.77 -1.47 -34.23
N THR A 2 31.46 -0.74 -33.17
CA THR A 2 30.92 -1.31 -31.93
C THR A 2 29.40 -1.31 -32.06
N LEU A 3 28.81 -2.50 -32.15
CA LEU A 3 27.37 -2.71 -32.04
C LEU A 3 26.98 -2.39 -30.59
N ALA A 4 26.49 -1.17 -30.35
CA ALA A 4 25.77 -0.87 -29.14
C ALA A 4 24.48 -1.71 -29.17
N GLN A 5 24.46 -2.79 -28.39
CA GLN A 5 23.22 -3.44 -27.99
C GLN A 5 22.41 -2.38 -27.25
N THR A 6 21.45 -1.79 -27.96
CA THR A 6 20.39 -1.02 -27.33
C THR A 6 19.61 -2.02 -26.51
N GLU A 7 19.88 -2.06 -25.20
CA GLU A 7 18.99 -2.72 -24.25
C GLU A 7 17.61 -2.10 -24.49
N GLN A 8 16.71 -2.88 -25.09
CA GLN A 8 15.29 -2.61 -25.01
C GLN A 8 14.93 -2.70 -23.54
N LYS A 9 14.99 -1.57 -22.83
CA LYS A 9 14.15 -1.38 -21.66
C LYS A 9 12.73 -1.58 -22.18
N THR A 10 12.12 -2.72 -21.86
CA THR A 10 10.68 -2.78 -21.76
C THR A 10 10.29 -1.71 -20.76
N ASP A 11 9.97 -0.50 -21.24
CA ASP A 11 9.41 0.57 -20.43
C ASP A 11 8.09 0.04 -19.88
N THR A 12 8.13 -0.50 -18.66
CA THR A 12 6.92 -0.81 -17.91
C THR A 12 6.14 0.49 -17.78
N LEU A 13 4.86 0.47 -18.16
CA LEU A 13 3.97 1.60 -17.92
C LEU A 13 3.97 1.92 -16.43
N GLU A 14 4.09 3.20 -16.08
CA GLU A 14 4.13 3.67 -14.70
C GLU A 14 3.08 4.76 -14.48
N ILE A 15 2.31 4.65 -13.40
CA ILE A 15 1.48 5.73 -12.88
C ILE A 15 2.17 6.31 -11.65
N TRP A 16 2.31 7.63 -11.60
CA TRP A 16 2.96 8.33 -10.50
C TRP A 16 1.91 8.82 -9.51
N THR A 17 2.09 8.49 -8.23
CA THR A 17 1.21 8.95 -7.15
C THR A 17 1.98 9.84 -6.20
N LEU A 18 1.34 10.92 -5.76
CA LEU A 18 1.89 11.83 -4.75
C LEU A 18 1.30 11.46 -3.39
N PHE A 19 2.15 11.17 -2.41
CA PHE A 19 1.68 10.93 -1.04
C PHE A 19 2.69 11.37 0.02
N SER A 20 2.17 11.69 1.20
CA SER A 20 2.98 11.91 2.39
C SER A 20 3.58 10.60 2.88
N ILE A 21 4.87 10.63 3.26
CA ILE A 21 5.60 9.48 3.79
C ILE A 21 4.83 8.87 4.98
N GLY A 22 4.70 7.54 4.99
CA GLY A 22 4.15 6.82 6.14
C GLY A 22 2.63 6.61 6.14
N ASN A 23 1.92 6.91 5.05
CA ASN A 23 0.50 6.60 4.94
C ASN A 23 0.26 5.09 4.69
N PHE A 24 0.24 4.30 5.77
CA PHE A 24 0.02 2.84 5.74
C PHE A 24 -1.17 2.41 4.88
N VAL A 25 -2.28 3.15 4.94
CA VAL A 25 -3.50 2.84 4.19
C VAL A 25 -3.26 3.03 2.70
N ASN A 26 -2.81 4.22 2.28
CA ASN A 26 -2.63 4.54 0.87
C ASN A 26 -1.58 3.63 0.23
N SER A 27 -0.41 3.44 0.87
CA SER A 27 0.64 2.61 0.30
C SER A 27 0.20 1.14 0.13
N ASN A 28 -0.62 0.61 1.04
CA ASN A 28 -1.17 -0.74 0.86
C ASN A 28 -2.28 -0.79 -0.19
N ALA A 29 -3.14 0.23 -0.26
CA ALA A 29 -4.19 0.31 -1.27
C ALA A 29 -3.59 0.35 -2.68
N GLU A 30 -2.60 1.20 -2.92
CA GLU A 30 -1.85 1.27 -4.17
C GLU A 30 -1.25 -0.09 -4.54
N ARG A 31 -0.50 -0.71 -3.63
CA ARG A 31 0.13 -2.03 -3.86
C ARG A 31 -0.90 -3.11 -4.22
N ILE A 32 -2.07 -3.09 -3.58
CA ILE A 32 -3.14 -4.08 -3.84
C ILE A 32 -3.82 -3.82 -5.18
N VAL A 33 -4.13 -2.56 -5.48
CA VAL A 33 -4.80 -2.18 -6.74
C VAL A 33 -3.88 -2.37 -7.93
N GLU A 34 -2.58 -2.04 -7.82
CA GLU A 34 -1.57 -2.24 -8.87
C GLU A 34 -1.62 -3.65 -9.47
N GLN A 35 -1.86 -4.68 -8.65
CA GLN A 35 -1.92 -6.08 -9.10
C GLN A 35 -3.00 -6.36 -10.16
N LYS A 36 -4.00 -5.48 -10.28
CA LYS A 36 -5.10 -5.59 -11.25
C LYS A 36 -4.83 -4.88 -12.57
N TRP A 37 -3.76 -4.09 -12.65
CA TRP A 37 -3.50 -3.19 -13.76
C TRP A 37 -2.22 -3.55 -14.51
N PRO A 38 -2.14 -3.27 -15.82
CA PRO A 38 -0.95 -3.54 -16.64
C PRO A 38 0.12 -2.44 -16.52
N PHE A 39 0.26 -1.83 -15.33
CA PHE A 39 1.26 -0.80 -15.03
C PHE A 39 1.76 -0.94 -13.59
N ARG A 40 2.84 -0.26 -13.27
CA ARG A 40 3.35 -0.09 -11.90
C ARG A 40 2.93 1.25 -11.33
N ILE A 41 2.75 1.31 -10.03
CA ILE A 41 2.54 2.56 -9.29
C ILE A 41 3.88 2.97 -8.70
N LYS A 42 4.29 4.20 -9.00
CA LYS A 42 5.49 4.81 -8.44
C LYS A 42 5.08 5.92 -7.49
N GLY A 43 5.24 5.63 -6.21
CA GLY A 43 5.05 6.60 -5.14
C GLY A 43 6.15 7.64 -5.12
N ILE A 44 5.77 8.90 -5.28
CA ILE A 44 6.63 10.06 -5.09
C ILE A 44 6.31 10.62 -3.70
N ALA A 45 7.24 10.39 -2.79
CA ALA A 45 7.17 10.82 -1.41
C ALA A 45 7.66 12.27 -1.25
N GLY A 46 6.92 13.08 -0.50
CA GLY A 46 7.30 14.45 -0.17
C GLY A 46 6.41 15.05 0.92
N ASP A 47 6.97 16.00 1.69
CA ASP A 47 6.20 16.76 2.69
C ASP A 47 5.36 17.87 2.04
N THR A 48 5.90 18.46 0.97
CA THR A 48 5.22 19.40 0.08
C THR A 48 5.61 19.11 -1.37
N PHE A 49 4.69 19.38 -2.29
CA PHE A 49 4.91 19.20 -3.73
C PHE A 49 4.72 20.56 -4.41
N PRO A 50 5.73 21.07 -5.13
CA PRO A 50 5.57 22.30 -5.90
C PRO A 50 4.65 22.05 -7.12
N GLU A 51 3.96 23.10 -7.58
CA GLU A 51 2.91 23.00 -8.62
C GLU A 51 3.43 22.40 -9.93
N ASP A 52 4.65 22.76 -10.34
CA ASP A 52 5.31 22.22 -11.52
C ASP A 52 5.49 20.69 -11.47
N MET A 53 5.72 20.15 -10.27
CA MET A 53 5.80 18.71 -10.04
C MET A 53 4.43 18.04 -10.17
N ILE A 54 3.38 18.68 -9.65
CA ILE A 54 2.00 18.19 -9.76
C ILE A 54 1.59 18.14 -11.23
N ASP A 55 1.86 19.21 -11.98
CA ASP A 55 1.57 19.31 -13.42
C ASP A 55 2.34 18.25 -14.23
N ALA A 56 3.61 18.01 -13.88
CA ALA A 56 4.42 16.97 -14.52
C ALA A 56 3.86 15.56 -14.29
N VAL A 57 3.44 15.26 -13.05
CA VAL A 57 2.79 13.99 -12.70
C VAL A 57 1.48 13.83 -13.45
N GLU A 58 0.66 14.87 -13.52
CA GLU A 58 -0.63 14.81 -14.20
C GLU A 58 -0.44 14.60 -15.71
N THR A 59 0.52 15.31 -16.32
CA THR A 59 0.88 15.16 -17.73
C THR A 59 1.36 13.74 -18.05
N HIS A 60 2.29 13.20 -17.23
CA HIS A 60 2.78 11.83 -17.36
C HIS A 60 1.65 10.80 -17.25
N ASN A 61 0.83 10.91 -16.20
CA ASN A 61 -0.28 9.97 -15.98
C ASN A 61 -1.32 10.03 -17.10
N ASN A 62 -1.65 11.22 -17.62
CA ASN A 62 -2.61 11.37 -18.71
C ASN A 62 -2.15 10.68 -20.01
N GLN A 63 -0.85 10.61 -20.27
CA GLN A 63 -0.32 9.84 -21.40
C GLN A 63 -0.53 8.34 -21.21
N VAL A 64 -0.29 7.84 -20.00
CA VAL A 64 -0.50 6.42 -19.66
C VAL A 64 -1.99 6.06 -19.73
N TRP A 65 -2.88 6.90 -19.20
CA TRP A 65 -4.33 6.70 -19.31
C TRP A 65 -4.81 6.65 -20.76
N SER A 66 -4.38 7.60 -21.58
CA SER A 66 -4.72 7.64 -23.00
C SER A 66 -4.24 6.38 -23.73
N TYR A 67 -3.04 5.88 -23.39
CA TYR A 67 -2.53 4.63 -23.92
C TYR A 67 -3.38 3.42 -23.50
N LEU A 68 -3.75 3.31 -22.23
CA LEU A 68 -4.58 2.21 -21.74
C LEU A 68 -5.98 2.20 -22.38
N ASP A 69 -6.62 3.36 -22.46
CA ASP A 69 -7.93 3.52 -23.10
C ASP A 69 -7.88 3.08 -24.57
N ALA A 70 -6.83 3.47 -25.30
CA ALA A 70 -6.61 3.08 -26.70
C ALA A 70 -6.34 1.57 -26.87
N ASN A 71 -5.88 0.88 -25.83
CA ASN A 71 -5.57 -0.56 -25.83
C ASN A 71 -6.65 -1.42 -25.14
N GLY A 72 -7.88 -0.91 -25.04
CA GLY A 72 -9.03 -1.70 -24.59
C GLY A 72 -9.35 -1.61 -23.10
N HIS A 73 -8.62 -0.80 -22.33
CA HIS A 73 -8.92 -0.51 -20.92
C HIS A 73 -9.79 0.74 -20.78
N THR A 74 -10.99 0.76 -21.38
CA THR A 74 -11.86 1.95 -21.42
C THR A 74 -12.12 2.57 -20.04
N ASP A 75 -12.06 3.91 -19.97
CA ASP A 75 -12.19 4.71 -18.75
C ASP A 75 -11.15 4.37 -17.67
N SER A 76 -9.90 4.11 -18.09
CA SER A 76 -8.85 3.57 -17.21
C SER A 76 -8.64 4.41 -15.96
N LYS A 77 -8.54 5.74 -16.11
CA LYS A 77 -8.33 6.69 -14.99
C LYS A 77 -9.44 6.58 -13.96
N LYS A 78 -10.69 6.70 -14.41
CA LYS A 78 -11.87 6.70 -13.53
C LYS A 78 -12.04 5.37 -12.81
N LYS A 79 -11.80 4.25 -13.51
CA LYS A 79 -11.85 2.90 -12.91
C LYS A 79 -10.75 2.71 -11.89
N PHE A 80 -9.52 3.13 -12.19
CA PHE A 80 -8.40 3.09 -11.27
C PHE A 80 -8.68 3.90 -9.99
N GLU A 81 -9.14 5.14 -10.14
CA GLU A 81 -9.47 6.01 -9.00
C GLU A 81 -10.59 5.42 -8.13
N ALA A 82 -11.62 4.82 -8.76
CA ALA A 82 -12.69 4.14 -8.04
C ALA A 82 -12.19 2.91 -7.28
N ASP A 83 -11.36 2.08 -7.91
CA ASP A 83 -10.75 0.91 -7.29
C ASP A 83 -9.86 1.30 -6.11
N LEU A 84 -9.03 2.34 -6.28
CA LEU A 84 -8.14 2.85 -5.25
C LEU A 84 -8.93 3.40 -4.06
N LEU A 85 -9.95 4.22 -4.30
CA LEU A 85 -10.79 4.78 -3.24
C LEU A 85 -11.56 3.68 -2.48
N ALA A 86 -12.08 2.68 -3.19
CA ALA A 86 -12.76 1.54 -2.58
C ALA A 86 -11.79 0.74 -1.69
N GLU A 87 -10.57 0.49 -2.16
CA GLU A 87 -9.55 -0.24 -1.41
C GLU A 87 -9.08 0.55 -0.18
N ILE A 88 -8.86 1.87 -0.29
CA ILE A 88 -8.55 2.76 0.84
C ILE A 88 -9.61 2.62 1.93
N ARG A 89 -10.90 2.71 1.58
CA ARG A 89 -12.01 2.61 2.54
C ARG A 89 -12.06 1.26 3.25
N ARG A 90 -11.82 0.17 2.53
CA ARG A 90 -11.79 -1.18 3.10
C ARG A 90 -10.63 -1.35 4.09
N ILE A 91 -9.44 -0.86 3.74
CA ILE A 91 -8.28 -0.91 4.62
C ILE A 91 -8.48 -0.02 5.85
N GLN A 92 -9.07 1.17 5.70
CA GLN A 92 -9.43 2.04 6.83
C GLN A 92 -10.36 1.31 7.81
N ASN A 93 -11.44 0.71 7.30
CA ASN A 93 -12.36 -0.08 8.13
C ASN A 93 -11.65 -1.26 8.81
N ALA A 94 -10.77 -1.98 8.09
CA ALA A 94 -9.99 -3.08 8.66
C ALA A 94 -9.11 -2.61 9.83
N VAL A 95 -8.48 -1.45 9.69
CA VAL A 95 -7.65 -0.82 10.72
C VAL A 95 -8.50 -0.37 11.91
N GLU A 96 -9.68 0.23 11.69
CA GLU A 96 -10.59 0.64 12.76
C GLU A 96 -11.09 -0.55 13.59
N ILE A 97 -11.49 -1.64 12.93
CA ILE A 97 -11.85 -2.90 13.61
C ILE A 97 -10.67 -3.42 14.45
N SER A 98 -9.45 -3.40 13.88
CA SER A 98 -8.22 -3.82 14.55
C SER A 98 -7.91 -3.00 15.79
N ASN A 99 -8.00 -1.67 15.67
CA ASN A 99 -7.74 -0.71 16.74
C ASN A 99 -8.80 -0.73 17.84
N SER A 100 -9.94 -1.40 17.62
CA SER A 100 -10.99 -1.59 18.61
C SER A 100 -10.83 -2.92 19.39
N HIS A 101 -9.92 -3.79 18.99
CA HIS A 101 -9.77 -5.12 19.58
C HIS A 101 -8.77 -5.12 20.74
N LYS A 102 -9.25 -5.51 21.93
CA LYS A 102 -8.50 -5.46 23.21
C LYS A 102 -7.08 -6.04 23.12
N ASN A 103 -6.90 -7.23 22.56
CA ASN A 103 -5.59 -7.89 22.50
C ASN A 103 -4.59 -7.12 21.61
N ILE A 104 -5.07 -6.50 20.54
CA ILE A 104 -4.24 -5.74 19.61
C ILE A 104 -3.82 -4.41 20.27
N ILE A 105 -4.76 -3.72 20.91
CA ILE A 105 -4.50 -2.51 21.68
C ILE A 105 -3.43 -2.78 22.75
N GLN A 106 -3.60 -3.84 23.54
CA GLN A 106 -2.66 -4.21 24.60
C GLN A 106 -1.27 -4.53 24.06
N LEU A 107 -1.17 -5.17 22.88
CA LEU A 107 0.10 -5.45 22.23
C LEU A 107 0.82 -4.15 21.81
N PHE A 108 0.11 -3.22 21.18
CA PHE A 108 0.68 -1.91 20.81
C PHE A 108 1.09 -1.09 22.04
N GLU A 109 0.29 -1.11 23.11
CA GLU A 109 0.66 -0.46 24.38
C GLU A 109 1.93 -1.05 24.99
N LYS A 110 2.06 -2.38 24.96
CA LYS A 110 3.27 -3.08 25.42
C LYS A 110 4.50 -2.62 24.64
N TRP A 111 4.42 -2.56 23.31
CA TRP A 111 5.54 -2.08 22.50
C TRP A 111 5.91 -0.63 22.78
N ARG A 112 4.91 0.24 22.93
CA ARG A 112 5.14 1.65 23.30
C ARG A 112 5.85 1.77 24.65
N LYS A 113 5.41 1.03 25.67
CA LYS A 113 6.04 1.00 27.01
C LYS A 113 7.47 0.46 26.96
N SER A 114 7.72 -0.53 26.10
CA SER A 114 9.04 -1.14 25.91
C SER A 114 9.92 -0.41 24.87
N LYS A 115 9.50 0.76 24.38
CA LYS A 115 10.20 1.54 23.32
C LYS A 115 10.54 0.70 22.07
N ARG A 116 9.70 -0.28 21.74
CA ARG A 116 9.84 -1.07 20.52
C ARG A 116 9.15 -0.36 19.37
N GLN A 117 9.78 -0.37 18.20
CA GLN A 117 9.11 0.02 16.97
C GLN A 117 8.26 -1.13 16.45
N ASN A 118 7.20 -0.80 15.72
CA ASN A 118 6.27 -1.76 15.15
C ASN A 118 6.35 -1.71 13.62
N TYR A 119 6.18 -2.88 13.01
CA TYR A 119 6.02 -3.02 11.58
C TYR A 119 4.83 -3.92 11.29
N THR A 120 3.96 -3.49 10.40
CA THR A 120 2.73 -4.20 10.05
C THR A 120 2.76 -4.56 8.58
N LYS A 121 2.59 -5.84 8.26
CA LYS A 121 2.26 -6.28 6.90
C LYS A 121 0.76 -6.50 6.78
N LEU A 122 0.21 -6.10 5.64
CA LEU A 122 -1.18 -6.30 5.27
C LEU A 122 -1.26 -7.16 4.02
N HIS A 123 -2.06 -8.21 4.04
CA HIS A 123 -2.40 -9.00 2.87
C HIS A 123 -3.91 -8.97 2.65
N LYS A 124 -4.33 -8.73 1.42
CA LYS A 124 -5.72 -8.89 1.03
C LYS A 124 -5.98 -10.37 0.77
N LEU A 125 -6.92 -10.95 1.50
CA LEU A 125 -7.39 -12.32 1.26
C LEU A 125 -8.60 -12.31 0.33
N SER A 126 -9.49 -11.33 0.50
CA SER A 126 -10.65 -11.07 -0.37
C SER A 126 -11.10 -9.61 -0.20
N ASP A 127 -12.11 -9.18 -0.94
CA ASP A 127 -12.72 -7.86 -0.77
C ASP A 127 -13.30 -7.61 0.64
N GLU A 128 -13.59 -8.68 1.38
CA GLU A 128 -14.18 -8.63 2.73
C GLU A 128 -13.18 -9.04 3.82
N LYS A 129 -11.97 -9.50 3.47
CA LYS A 129 -11.04 -10.09 4.44
C LYS A 129 -9.60 -9.66 4.22
N TYR A 130 -8.99 -9.22 5.31
CA TYR A 130 -7.60 -8.79 5.36
C TYR A 130 -6.85 -9.56 6.43
N GLU A 131 -5.60 -9.88 6.14
CA GLU A 131 -4.66 -10.51 7.07
C GLU A 131 -3.60 -9.50 7.49
N PHE A 132 -3.41 -9.38 8.79
CA PHE A 132 -2.40 -8.54 9.41
C PHE A 132 -1.34 -9.42 10.06
N LEU A 133 -0.08 -9.11 9.77
CA LEU A 133 1.06 -9.66 10.48
C LEU A 133 1.77 -8.52 11.18
N LEU A 134 1.85 -8.60 12.49
CA LEU A 134 2.51 -7.60 13.31
C LEU A 134 3.87 -8.11 13.77
N TYR A 135 4.85 -7.23 13.61
CA TYR A 135 6.24 -7.44 14.00
C TYR A 135 6.67 -6.32 14.95
N SER A 136 7.57 -6.64 15.87
CA SER A 136 8.24 -5.65 16.70
C SER A 136 9.74 -5.65 16.47
N PHE A 137 10.35 -4.50 16.72
CA PHE A 137 11.78 -4.28 16.60
C PHE A 137 12.31 -3.57 17.84
N ASP A 138 13.37 -4.12 18.43
CA ASP A 138 14.05 -3.50 19.57
C ASP A 138 15.17 -2.60 19.05
N VAL A 139 14.93 -1.29 19.10
CA VAL A 139 15.90 -0.27 18.65
C VAL A 139 17.20 -0.28 19.46
N ASN A 140 17.21 -0.87 20.65
CA ASN A 140 18.42 -0.97 21.48
C ASN A 140 19.19 -2.26 21.22
N ASN A 141 18.65 -3.19 20.42
CA ASN A 141 19.28 -4.46 20.11
C ASN A 141 19.00 -4.85 18.65
N LEU A 142 19.65 -4.12 17.74
CA LEU A 142 19.46 -4.27 16.29
C LEU A 142 19.83 -5.67 15.79
N ASP A 143 20.77 -6.35 16.47
CA ASP A 143 21.26 -7.68 16.11
C ASP A 143 20.17 -8.77 16.21
N LYS A 144 19.14 -8.55 17.03
CA LYS A 144 18.01 -9.47 17.15
C LYS A 144 17.05 -9.41 15.95
N GLY A 145 17.15 -8.40 15.10
CA GLY A 145 16.26 -8.22 13.96
C GLY A 145 14.79 -8.05 14.36
N GLN A 146 13.89 -8.28 13.40
CA GLN A 146 12.45 -8.21 13.62
C GLN A 146 11.92 -9.46 14.33
N THR A 147 11.05 -9.29 15.33
CA THR A 147 10.34 -10.37 16.01
C THR A 147 8.90 -10.42 15.50
N PHE A 148 8.45 -11.58 15.01
CA PHE A 148 7.03 -11.81 14.73
C PHE A 148 6.26 -11.93 16.04
N GLU A 149 5.12 -11.26 16.14
CA GLU A 149 4.39 -11.14 17.41
C GLU A 149 2.94 -11.59 17.31
N LEU A 150 2.25 -11.29 16.21
CA LEU A 150 0.85 -11.64 16.05
C LEU A 150 0.45 -11.74 14.59
N LYS A 151 -0.37 -12.74 14.28
CA LYS A 151 -1.10 -12.84 13.01
C LYS A 151 -2.59 -12.86 13.31
N TYR A 152 -3.37 -12.09 12.56
CA TYR A 152 -4.81 -12.13 12.65
C TYR A 152 -5.46 -11.77 11.32
N THR A 153 -6.73 -12.14 11.20
CA THR A 153 -7.58 -11.78 10.06
C THR A 153 -8.72 -10.90 10.53
N VAL A 154 -9.06 -9.91 9.71
CA VAL A 154 -10.20 -9.02 9.89
C VAL A 154 -11.24 -9.38 8.84
N ASP A 155 -12.45 -9.65 9.29
CA ASP A 155 -13.64 -9.87 8.46
C ASP A 155 -14.48 -8.59 8.52
N LEU A 156 -14.53 -7.87 7.39
CA LEU A 156 -15.18 -6.57 7.27
C LEU A 156 -16.70 -6.67 7.36
N ASP A 157 -17.30 -7.72 6.79
CA ASP A 157 -18.75 -7.94 6.81
C ASP A 157 -19.24 -8.19 8.25
N LYS A 158 -18.48 -9.01 8.99
CA LYS A 158 -18.84 -9.34 10.38
C LYS A 158 -18.33 -8.32 11.40
N GLY A 159 -17.44 -7.41 11.02
CA GLY A 159 -16.74 -6.51 11.93
C GLY A 159 -15.92 -7.27 12.99
N LYS A 160 -15.33 -8.42 12.63
CA LYS A 160 -14.72 -9.35 13.59
C LYS A 160 -13.26 -9.63 13.27
N ILE A 161 -12.52 -9.99 14.31
CA ILE A 161 -11.14 -10.43 14.22
C ILE A 161 -11.05 -11.90 14.60
N LYS A 162 -10.25 -12.65 13.84
CA LYS A 162 -9.80 -13.98 14.22
C LYS A 162 -8.28 -13.96 14.37
N ILE A 163 -7.81 -14.13 15.59
CA ILE A 163 -6.40 -14.34 15.89
C ILE A 163 -6.01 -15.74 15.41
N MET A 164 -4.86 -15.84 14.77
CA MET A 164 -4.28 -17.11 14.35
C MET A 164 -3.13 -17.44 15.31
N GLU A 165 -3.28 -18.57 16.01
CA GLU A 165 -2.23 -19.16 16.85
C GLU A 165 -1.18 -19.90 16.00
#